data_AF-A0AAW6QBY9-F1
#
_entry.id   AF-A0AAW6QBY9-F1
#
_cell.length_a   1.000
_cell.length_b   1.000
_cell.length_c   1.000
_cell.angle_alpha   90.00
_cell.angle_beta   90.00
_cell.angle_gamma   90.00
#
_symmetry.space_group_name_H-M   'P 1'
#
loop_
_entity.id
_entity.type
_entity.pdbx_description
1 polymer ?
#
loop_
_entity_poly.entity_id
_entity_poly.type
_entity_poly.pdbx_seq_one_letter_code
_entity_poly.pdbx_strand_id
1 'polypeptide(L)' 'MALRKCPECRRKISESAEICPHCGFSFKAADLELYKQKLEQRRLHNQELNKQNARVQLVWLLIFAAVIGLAAWWRN' A
#
# COMPACT_ATOMS: atom_id res chain seq x y z
N MET A 1 -0.73 -23.38 -25.60
CA MET A 1 -0.70 -23.50 -24.13
C MET A 1 -0.92 -22.12 -23.53
N ALA A 2 -1.98 -21.94 -22.75
CA ALA A 2 -2.21 -20.69 -22.03
C ALA A 2 -1.24 -20.59 -20.85
N LEU A 3 -0.57 -19.45 -20.72
CA LEU A 3 0.39 -19.16 -19.66
C LEU A 3 -0.14 -17.97 -18.86
N ARG A 4 -0.14 -18.08 -17.53
CA ARG A 4 -0.51 -16.99 -16.62
C ARG A 4 0.73 -16.43 -15.92
N LYS A 5 0.64 -15.20 -15.40
CA LYS A 5 1.69 -14.64 -14.54
C LYS A 5 1.41 -14.98 -13.07
N CYS A 6 2.44 -15.41 -12.36
CA CYS A 6 2.36 -15.60 -10.91
C CYS A 6 2.18 -14.23 -10.20
N PRO A 7 1.25 -14.09 -9.24
CA PRO A 7 0.99 -12.82 -8.56
C PRO A 7 2.13 -12.36 -7.65
N GLU A 8 2.94 -13.29 -7.13
CA GLU A 8 4.09 -13.02 -6.28
C GLU A 8 5.35 -12.68 -7.09
N CYS A 9 5.85 -13.64 -7.89
CA CYS A 9 7.14 -13.49 -8.58
C CYS A 9 7.05 -12.94 -10.01
N ARG A 10 5.84 -12.74 -10.54
CA ARG A 10 5.55 -12.21 -11.89
C ARG A 10 6.10 -13.01 -13.07
N ARG A 11 6.67 -14.21 -12.83
CA ARG A 11 7.10 -15.15 -13.89
C ARG A 11 5.90 -15.83 -14.56
N LYS A 12 6.08 -16.23 -15.82
CA LYS A 12 5.08 -16.97 -16.60
C LYS A 12 5.05 -18.43 -16.13
N ILE A 13 3.86 -18.97 -15.89
CA ILE A 13 3.62 -20.35 -15.45
C ILE A 13 2.45 -20.96 -16.23
N SER A 14 2.35 -22.29 -16.24
CA SER A 14 1.18 -22.98 -16.78
C SER A 14 -0.09 -22.56 -16.04
N GLU A 15 -1.20 -22.43 -16.77
CA GLU A 15 -2.50 -22.12 -16.17
C GLU A 15 -3.00 -23.22 -15.23
N SER A 16 -2.58 -24.48 -15.48
CA SER A 16 -2.88 -25.67 -14.68
C SER A 16 -1.93 -25.88 -13.48
N ALA A 17 -0.94 -25.02 -13.26
CA ALA A 17 0.00 -25.21 -12.17
C ALA A 17 -0.67 -24.91 -10.81
N GLU A 18 -0.73 -25.91 -9.93
CA GLU A 18 -1.23 -25.72 -8.55
C GLU A 18 -0.25 -24.95 -7.67
N ILE A 19 1.05 -25.04 -7.95
CA ILE A 19 2.11 -24.35 -7.21
C ILE A 19 3.08 -23.72 -8.22
N CYS A 20 3.50 -22.49 -7.97
CA CYS A 20 4.50 -21.82 -8.77
C CYS A 20 5.88 -22.47 -8.57
N PRO A 21 6.51 -23.04 -9.61
CA PRO A 21 7.82 -23.71 -9.48
C PRO A 21 8.98 -22.74 -9.20
N HIS A 22 8.75 -21.43 -9.29
CA HIS A 22 9.79 -20.42 -9.12
C HIS A 22 9.82 -19.77 -7.73
N CYS A 23 8.68 -19.71 -7.04
CA CYS A 23 8.58 -19.05 -5.73
C CYS A 23 7.81 -19.85 -4.69
N GLY A 24 7.20 -20.99 -5.07
CA GLY A 24 6.42 -21.83 -4.16
C GLY A 24 5.01 -21.33 -3.86
N PHE A 25 4.52 -20.28 -4.53
CA PHE A 25 3.16 -19.78 -4.33
C PHE A 25 2.12 -20.83 -4.72
N SER A 26 1.24 -21.18 -3.78
CA SER A 26 0.12 -22.11 -3.98
C SER A 26 -1.11 -21.41 -4.55
N PHE A 27 -1.71 -22.00 -5.57
CA PHE A 27 -2.95 -21.56 -6.23
C PHE A 27 -4.19 -22.29 -5.69
N LYS A 28 -4.06 -23.04 -4.60
CA LYS A 28 -5.20 -23.63 -3.90
C LYS A 28 -6.14 -22.53 -3.40
N ALA A 29 -7.44 -22.83 -3.36
CA ALA A 29 -8.48 -21.86 -3.00
C ALA A 29 -8.20 -21.18 -1.65
N ALA A 30 -7.86 -21.96 -0.62
CA ALA A 30 -7.55 -21.44 0.72
C ALA A 30 -6.36 -20.46 0.73
N ASP A 31 -5.26 -20.81 0.05
CA ASP A 31 -4.07 -19.96 -0.04
C ASP A 31 -4.35 -18.66 -0.82
N LEU A 32 -5.18 -18.75 -1.86
CA LEU A 32 -5.58 -17.61 -2.68
C LEU A 32 -6.48 -16.64 -1.92
N GLU A 33 -7.41 -17.15 -1.09
CA GLU A 33 -8.23 -16.33 -0.20
C GLU A 33 -7.37 -15.61 0.84
N LEU A 34 -6.45 -16.32 1.50
CA LEU A 34 -5.51 -15.71 2.43
C LEU A 34 -4.65 -14.63 1.75
N TYR A 35 -4.20 -14.88 0.52
CA TYR A 35 -3.46 -13.90 -0.26
C TYR A 35 -4.27 -12.62 -0.51
N LYS A 36 -5.53 -12.76 -0.93
CA LYS A 36 -6.45 -11.62 -1.12
C LYS A 36 -6.68 -10.84 0.17
N GLN A 37 -6.90 -11.54 1.29
CA GLN A 37 -7.05 -10.90 2.60
C GLN A 37 -5.81 -10.09 2.98
N LYS A 38 -4.60 -10.63 2.78
CA LYS A 38 -3.35 -9.89 3.03
C LYS A 38 -3.20 -8.65 2.15
N LEU A 39 -3.67 -8.69 0.90
CA LEU A 39 -3.67 -7.52 0.02
C LEU A 39 -4.65 -6.46 0.50
N GLU A 40 -5.85 -6.86 0.92
CA GLU A 40 -6.86 -5.95 1.46
C GLU A 40 -6.41 -5.32 2.78
N GLN A 41 -5.83 -6.11 3.69
CA GLN A 41 -5.23 -5.61 4.92
C GLN A 41 -4.16 -4.56 4.64
N ARG A 42 -3.26 -4.82 3.68
CA ARG A 42 -2.24 -3.84 3.27
C ARG A 42 -2.87 -2.56 2.69
N ARG A 43 -3.94 -2.68 1.90
CA ARG A 43 -4.66 -1.52 1.36
C ARG A 43 -5.27 -0.68 2.48
N LEU A 44 -5.97 -1.30 3.42
CA LEU A 44 -6.60 -0.61 4.55
C LEU A 44 -5.56 0.04 5.47
N HIS A 45 -4.46 -0.67 5.75
CA HIS A 45 -3.36 -0.12 6.54
C HIS A 45 -2.75 1.13 5.88
N ASN A 46 -2.45 1.07 4.59
CA ASN A 46 -1.92 2.22 3.86
C ASN A 46 -2.92 3.38 3.78
N GLN A 47 -4.22 3.09 3.66
CA GLN A 47 -5.26 4.11 3.71
C GLN A 47 -5.31 4.82 5.07
N GLU A 48 -5.15 4.08 6.16
CA GLU A 48 -5.11 4.64 7.51
C GLU A 48 -3.85 5.50 7.73
N LEU A 49 -2.68 5.01 7.32
CA LEU A 49 -1.44 5.80 7.36
C LEU A 49 -1.58 7.12 6.57
N ASN A 50 -2.22 7.08 5.39
CA ASN A 50 -2.44 8.28 4.59
C ASN A 50 -3.37 9.29 5.29
N LYS A 51 -4.41 8.81 5.98
CA LYS A 51 -5.29 9.66 6.80
C LYS A 51 -4.54 10.28 7.98
N GLN A 52 -3.67 9.51 8.65
CA GLN A 52 -2.84 10.02 9.75
C GLN A 52 -1.85 11.09 9.26
N ASN A 53 -1.21 10.86 8.11
CA ASN A 53 -0.30 11.82 7.51
C ASN A 53 -0.99 13.15 7.16
N ALA A 54 -2.25 13.12 6.69
CA ALA A 54 -3.03 14.33 6.43
C ALA A 54 -3.25 15.19 7.69
N ARG A 55 -3.44 14.58 8.87
CA ARG A 55 -3.53 15.32 10.14
C ARG A 55 -2.22 16.01 10.49
N VAL A 56 -1.10 15.32 10.32
CA VAL A 56 0.24 15.88 10.56
C VAL A 56 0.53 17.04 9.60
N GLN A 57 0.11 16.95 8.34
CA GLN A 57 0.23 18.05 7.38
C GLN A 57 -0.55 19.29 7.81
N LEU A 58 -1.78 19.14 8.32
CA LEU A 58 -2.56 20.27 8.83
C LEU A 58 -1.89 20.95 10.03
N VAL A 59 -1.31 20.17 10.95
CA VAL A 59 -0.57 20.72 12.10
C VAL A 59 0.63 21.54 11.63
N TRP A 60 1.42 21.04 10.67
CA TRP A 60 2.53 21.80 10.10
C TRP A 60 2.10 23.10 9.40
N LEU A 61 0.97 23.08 8.68
CA LEU A 61 0.43 24.28 8.04
C LEU A 61 0.03 25.36 9.06
N LEU A 62 -0.60 24.96 10.18
CA LEU A 62 -0.95 25.89 11.25
C LEU A 62 0.28 26.51 11.91
N ILE A 63 1.30 25.71 12.20
CA ILE A 63 2.58 26.19 12.75
C ILE A 63 3.23 27.18 11.78
N PHE A 64 3.30 26.83 10.50
CA PHE A 64 3.88 27.71 9.47
C PHE A 64 3.13 29.04 9.33
N ALA A 65 1.79 29.00 9.33
CA ALA A 65 0.96 30.20 9.29
C ALA A 65 1.17 31.09 10.52
N ALA A 66 1.27 30.50 11.72
CA ALA A 66 1.55 31.24 12.95
C ALA A 66 2.93 31.93 12.90
N VAL A 67 3.97 31.22 12.44
CA VAL A 67 5.32 31.77 12.29
C VAL A 67 5.32 32.95 11.31
N ILE A 68 4.65 32.82 10.16
CA ILE A 68 4.52 33.92 9.18
C ILE A 68 3.78 35.11 9.78
N GLY A 69 2.68 34.86 10.49
CA GLY A 69 1.88 35.90 11.13
C GLY A 69 2.68 36.70 12.16
N LEU A 70 3.45 36.00 13.01
CA LEU A 70 4.34 36.64 14.00
C LEU A 70 5.44 37.47 13.33
N ALA A 71 6.07 36.93 12.28
CA ALA A 71 7.11 37.65 11.54
C ALA A 71 6.56 38.90 10.83
N ALA A 72 5.35 38.83 10.28
CA ALA A 72 4.69 39.98 9.67
C ALA A 72 4.36 41.07 10.69
N TRP A 73 3.93 40.69 11.90
CA TRP A 73 3.63 41.63 12.99
C TRP A 73 4.88 42.36 13.50
N TRP A 74 6.03 41.69 13.61
CA TRP A 74 7.28 42.34 14.01
C TRP A 74 7.83 43.34 13.00
N ARG A 75 7.45 43.21 11.72
CA ARG A 75 7.94 44.09 10.65
C ARG A 75 7.14 45.39 10.52
N ASN A 76 5.93 45.45 11.06
CA ASN A 76 4.99 46.59 10.93
C ASN A 76 4.84 47.34 12.25
#